data_AF-A0AAJ5VT54-F1
#
_entry.id   AF-A0AAJ5VT54-F1
#
_cell.length_a   1.000
_cell.length_b   1.000
_cell.length_c   1.000
_cell.angle_alpha   90.00
_cell.angle_beta   90.00
_cell.angle_gamma   90.00
#
_symmetry.space_group_name_H-M   'P 1'
#
loop_
_entity.id
_entity.type
_entity.pdbx_description
1 polymer ?
#
loop_
_entity_poly.entity_id
_entity_poly.type
_entity_poly.pdbx_seq_one_letter_code
_entity_poly.pdbx_strand_id
1 'polypeptide(L)'
;MRFFAFLPALALLTVPALAAPTEAQKTEFYSVCMSIAQDQTLCACKADAAMTLIDERFMGVVIASMKGQTPKSDDYVAYNTYVAKSNQICKPNY
;
A
#
# COMPACT_ATOMS: atom_id res chain seq x y z
N MET A 1 -24.86 13.78 -51.43
CA MET A 1 -23.74 13.37 -50.56
C MET A 1 -24.01 13.89 -49.15
N ARG A 2 -24.40 13.01 -48.23
CA ARG A 2 -24.70 13.33 -46.82
C ARG A 2 -23.41 13.22 -46.01
N PHE A 3 -22.96 14.34 -45.47
CA PHE A 3 -21.84 14.42 -44.52
C PHE A 3 -22.22 13.68 -43.22
N PHE A 4 -21.56 12.56 -42.95
CA PHE A 4 -21.51 11.98 -41.60
C PHE A 4 -20.24 12.48 -40.92
N ALA A 5 -20.38 13.53 -40.13
CA ALA A 5 -19.34 13.95 -39.19
C ALA A 5 -19.32 12.94 -38.03
N PHE A 6 -18.29 12.09 -37.99
CA PHE A 6 -18.00 11.22 -36.87
C PHE A 6 -17.37 12.06 -35.74
N LEU A 7 -18.13 12.32 -34.67
CA LEU A 7 -17.60 12.82 -33.39
C LEU A 7 -16.99 11.63 -32.64
N PRO A 8 -15.68 11.62 -32.31
CA PRO A 8 -15.18 10.62 -31.38
C PRO A 8 -15.59 11.05 -29.97
N ALA A 9 -16.51 10.31 -29.36
CA ALA A 9 -16.83 10.43 -27.96
C ALA A 9 -15.61 9.98 -27.14
N LEU A 10 -14.88 10.96 -26.58
CA LEU A 10 -13.77 10.73 -25.67
C LEU A 10 -14.35 10.21 -24.34
N ALA A 11 -14.46 8.89 -24.20
CA ALA A 11 -14.80 8.25 -22.94
C ALA A 11 -13.64 8.48 -21.96
N LEU A 12 -13.81 9.44 -21.05
CA LEU A 12 -12.95 9.66 -19.90
C LEU A 12 -13.01 8.41 -19.00
N LEU A 13 -12.04 7.52 -19.15
CA LEU A 13 -11.80 6.44 -18.20
C LEU A 13 -11.37 7.08 -16.88
N THR A 14 -12.30 7.24 -15.95
CA THR A 14 -12.00 7.60 -14.57
C THR A 14 -11.36 6.38 -13.90
N VAL A 15 -10.04 6.27 -14.03
CA VAL A 15 -9.26 5.35 -13.19
C VAL A 15 -9.41 5.85 -11.76
N PRO A 16 -9.93 5.05 -10.80
CA PRO A 16 -9.99 5.48 -9.42
C PRO A 16 -8.56 5.74 -8.95
N ALA A 17 -8.28 6.98 -8.55
CA ALA A 17 -7.02 7.31 -7.92
C ALA A 17 -6.98 6.60 -6.57
N LEU A 18 -6.09 5.62 -6.43
CA LEU A 18 -5.82 4.97 -5.15
C LEU A 18 -5.19 6.03 -4.23
N ALA A 19 -5.88 6.37 -3.14
CA ALA A 19 -5.42 7.38 -2.21
C ALA A 19 -4.13 6.91 -1.52
N ALA A 20 -3.17 7.82 -1.35
CA ALA A 20 -1.97 7.54 -0.55
C ALA A 20 -2.38 7.28 0.92
N PRO A 21 -1.62 6.48 1.67
CA PRO A 21 -1.90 6.26 3.08
C PRO A 21 -1.83 7.57 3.88
N THR A 22 -2.54 7.61 5.01
CA THR A 22 -2.59 8.80 5.87
C THR A 22 -1.47 8.78 6.92
N GLU A 23 -1.10 9.95 7.44
CA GLU A 23 -0.14 10.07 8.56
C GLU A 23 -0.63 9.37 9.84
N ALA A 24 -1.95 9.27 10.04
CA ALA A 24 -2.52 8.49 11.13
C ALA A 24 -2.22 7.00 10.96
N GLN A 25 -2.38 6.46 9.76
CA GLN A 25 -2.03 5.07 9.47
C GLN A 25 -0.53 4.83 9.57
N LYS A 26 0.31 5.77 9.13
CA LYS A 26 1.77 5.70 9.33
C LYS A 26 2.13 5.59 10.80
N THR A 27 1.52 6.42 11.63
CA THR A 27 1.72 6.43 13.09
C THR A 27 1.29 5.11 13.71
N GLU A 28 0.13 4.59 13.31
CA GLU A 28 -0.38 3.31 13.79
C GLU A 28 0.53 2.14 13.35
N PHE A 29 0.94 2.12 12.08
CA PHE A 29 1.90 1.15 11.56
C PHE A 29 3.16 1.13 12.43
N TYR A 30 3.75 2.30 12.66
CA TYR A 30 4.96 2.44 13.46
C TYR A 30 4.75 1.90 14.88
N SER A 31 3.64 2.28 15.53
CA SER A 31 3.30 1.82 16.88
C SER A 31 3.15 0.30 16.97
N VAL A 32 2.45 -0.32 16.01
CA VAL A 32 2.28 -1.78 15.96
C VAL A 32 3.61 -2.48 15.65
N CYS A 33 4.42 -1.92 14.75
CA CYS A 33 5.75 -2.48 14.47
C CYS A 33 6.61 -2.48 15.74
N MET A 34 6.60 -1.38 16.50
CA MET A 34 7.38 -1.26 17.73
C MET A 34 6.96 -2.25 18.81
N SER A 35 5.67 -2.62 18.90
CA SER A 35 5.22 -3.62 19.87
C SER A 35 5.67 -5.06 19.52
N ILE A 36 6.06 -5.30 18.26
CA ILE A 36 6.50 -6.62 17.76
C ILE A 36 8.03 -6.71 17.71
N ALA A 37 8.67 -5.75 17.04
CA ALA A 37 10.09 -5.81 16.71
C ALA A 37 10.99 -5.06 17.70
N GLN A 38 10.45 -4.05 18.39
CA GLN A 38 11.20 -3.18 19.31
C GLN A 38 12.44 -2.52 18.66
N ASP A 39 12.43 -2.32 17.35
CA ASP A 39 13.53 -1.76 16.57
C ASP A 39 13.08 -0.44 15.92
N GLN A 40 13.52 0.68 16.51
CA GLN A 40 13.14 2.02 16.07
C GLN A 40 13.57 2.29 14.62
N THR A 41 14.79 1.91 14.23
CA THR A 41 15.31 2.19 12.89
C THR A 41 14.56 1.38 11.85
N LEU A 42 14.33 0.09 12.11
CA LEU A 42 13.57 -0.78 11.22
C LEU A 42 12.11 -0.31 11.10
N CYS A 43 11.47 -0.01 12.22
CA CYS A 43 10.06 0.38 12.23
C CYS A 43 9.81 1.76 11.59
N ALA A 44 10.71 2.73 11.81
CA ALA A 44 10.66 4.00 11.11
C ALA A 44 10.79 3.82 9.59
N CYS A 45 11.82 3.08 9.14
CA CYS A 45 12.02 2.82 7.72
C CYS A 45 10.81 2.13 7.09
N LYS A 46 10.25 1.10 7.74
CA LYS A 46 9.10 0.36 7.19
C LYS A 46 7.83 1.20 7.14
N ALA A 47 7.62 2.08 8.11
CA ALA A 47 6.50 3.03 8.09
C ALA A 47 6.64 4.01 6.90
N ASP A 48 7.83 4.57 6.69
CA ASP A 48 8.11 5.45 5.54
C ASP A 48 7.99 4.73 4.20
N ALA A 49 8.53 3.51 4.09
CA ALA A 49 8.43 2.71 2.88
C ALA A 49 6.97 2.36 2.56
N ALA A 50 6.15 2.03 3.56
CA ALA A 50 4.74 1.73 3.35
C ALA A 50 3.97 2.93 2.78
N MET A 51 4.30 4.18 3.15
CA MET A 51 3.67 5.38 2.58
C MET A 51 3.87 5.52 1.06
N THR A 52 4.91 4.88 0.50
CA THR A 52 5.27 4.99 -0.92
C THR A 52 4.95 3.73 -1.72
N LEU A 53 4.89 2.57 -1.07
CA LEU A 53 4.73 1.28 -1.72
C LEU A 53 3.27 0.84 -1.88
N ILE A 54 2.36 1.37 -1.07
CA ILE A 54 0.98 0.90 -0.96
C ILE A 54 -0.01 2.07 -0.80
N ASP A 55 -1.28 1.83 -1.09
CA ASP A 55 -2.36 2.79 -0.91
C ASP A 55 -2.99 2.72 0.49
N GLU A 56 -3.88 3.68 0.80
CA GLU A 56 -4.59 3.80 2.07
C GLU A 56 -5.34 2.52 2.47
N ARG A 57 -6.03 1.89 1.51
CA ARG A 57 -6.79 0.67 1.77
C ARG A 57 -5.85 -0.48 2.13
N PHE A 58 -4.77 -0.63 1.37
CA PHE A 58 -3.78 -1.68 1.55
C PHE A 58 -2.96 -1.48 2.83
N MET A 59 -2.68 -0.24 3.24
CA MET A 59 -2.08 0.06 4.55
C MET A 59 -2.92 -0.50 5.70
N GLY A 60 -4.24 -0.38 5.62
CA GLY A 60 -5.16 -1.01 6.59
C GLY A 60 -5.01 -2.54 6.64
N VAL A 61 -4.88 -3.20 5.48
CA VAL A 61 -4.65 -4.66 5.41
C VAL A 61 -3.33 -5.04 6.09
N VAL A 62 -2.27 -4.28 5.85
CA VAL A 62 -0.95 -4.54 6.43
C VAL A 62 -0.98 -4.38 7.96
N ILE A 63 -1.53 -3.27 8.47
CA ILE A 63 -1.65 -3.04 9.91
C ILE A 63 -2.47 -4.15 10.58
N ALA A 64 -3.61 -4.53 9.99
CA ALA A 64 -4.43 -5.63 10.49
C ALA A 64 -3.65 -6.95 10.55
N SER A 65 -2.81 -7.20 9.54
CA SER A 65 -1.98 -8.40 9.47
C SER A 65 -0.87 -8.42 10.51
N MET A 66 -0.25 -7.26 10.77
CA MET A 66 0.72 -7.11 11.87
C MET A 66 0.07 -7.37 13.24
N LYS A 67 -1.23 -7.07 13.39
CA LYS A 67 -2.03 -7.41 14.58
C LYS A 67 -2.52 -8.86 14.62
N GLY A 68 -2.07 -9.70 13.70
CA GLY A 68 -2.36 -11.14 13.67
C GLY A 68 -3.56 -11.55 12.80
N GLN A 69 -4.17 -10.64 12.05
CA GLN A 69 -5.20 -11.01 11.08
C GLN A 69 -4.59 -11.60 9.80
N THR A 70 -5.34 -12.44 9.11
CA THR A 70 -4.93 -12.96 7.79
C THR A 70 -5.50 -12.05 6.70
N PRO A 71 -4.70 -11.59 5.72
CA PRO A 71 -5.24 -10.87 4.56
C PRO A 71 -6.32 -11.69 3.84
N LYS A 72 -7.18 -11.03 3.06
CA LYS A 72 -8.08 -11.75 2.17
C LYS A 72 -7.26 -12.44 1.07
N SER A 73 -7.81 -13.52 0.49
CA SER A 73 -7.15 -14.26 -0.61
C SER A 73 -6.66 -13.35 -1.73
N ASP A 74 -7.48 -12.37 -2.10
CA ASP A 74 -7.22 -11.47 -3.22
C ASP A 74 -6.09 -10.48 -2.90
N ASP A 75 -5.74 -10.32 -1.63
CA ASP A 75 -4.65 -9.45 -1.17
C ASP A 75 -3.31 -10.19 -1.01
N TYR A 76 -3.28 -11.53 -1.08
CA TYR A 76 -2.05 -12.30 -0.77
C TYR A 76 -0.86 -11.96 -1.65
N VAL A 77 -1.07 -11.83 -2.96
CA VAL A 77 0.02 -11.51 -3.89
C VAL A 77 0.57 -10.11 -3.61
N ALA A 78 -0.32 -9.13 -3.45
CA ALA A 78 0.06 -7.76 -3.13
C ALA A 78 0.74 -7.66 -1.75
N TYR A 79 0.27 -8.42 -0.76
CA TYR A 79 0.83 -8.44 0.58
C TYR A 79 2.25 -8.99 0.58
N ASN A 80 2.46 -10.16 -0.04
CA ASN A 80 3.78 -10.77 -0.13
C ASN A 80 4.75 -9.90 -0.96
N THR A 81 4.25 -9.24 -2.01
CA THR A 81 5.04 -8.28 -2.79
C THR A 81 5.46 -7.08 -1.95
N TYR A 82 4.55 -6.52 -1.15
CA TYR A 82 4.86 -5.46 -0.19
C TYR A 82 5.90 -5.91 0.83
N VAL A 83 5.74 -7.09 1.44
CA VAL A 83 6.68 -7.63 2.43
C VAL A 83 8.09 -7.73 1.82
N ALA A 84 8.21 -8.33 0.63
CA ALA A 84 9.48 -8.47 -0.06
C ALA A 84 10.14 -7.11 -0.36
N LYS A 85 9.39 -6.16 -0.94
CA LYS A 85 9.91 -4.82 -1.25
C LYS A 85 10.31 -4.04 0.00
N SER A 86 9.47 -4.06 1.05
CA SER A 86 9.78 -3.38 2.31
C SER A 86 10.98 -3.98 3.04
N ASN A 87 11.26 -5.28 2.85
CA ASN A 87 12.48 -5.92 3.34
C ASN A 87 13.69 -5.52 2.51
N GLN A 88 13.62 -5.53 1.18
CA GLN A 88 14.72 -5.07 0.32
C GLN A 88 15.17 -3.64 0.65
N ILE A 89 14.23 -2.75 1.00
CA ILE A 89 14.55 -1.36 1.38
C ILE A 89 15.10 -1.28 2.80
N CYS A 90 14.40 -1.84 3.78
CA CYS A 90 14.65 -1.56 5.19
C CYS A 90 15.45 -2.63 5.93
N LYS A 91 15.61 -3.80 5.32
CA LYS A 91 16.32 -4.95 5.89
C LYS A 91 16.85 -5.85 4.75
N PRO A 92 17.76 -5.34 3.90
CA PRO A 92 18.19 -6.02 2.68
C PRO A 92 18.84 -7.39 2.90
N ASN A 93 19.26 -7.70 4.13
CA ASN A 93 19.89 -8.95 4.51
C ASN A 93 18.94 -9.93 5.22
N TYR A 94 17.62 -9.76 5.04
CA TYR A 94 16.60 -10.61 5.67
C TYR A 94 16.20 -11.79 4.79
#